data_AF-A0A392TMX3-F1
#
_entry.id   AF-A0A392TMX3-F1
#
_cell.length_a   1.000
_cell.length_b   1.000
_cell.length_c   1.000
_cell.angle_alpha   90.00
_cell.angle_beta   90.00
_cell.angle_gamma   90.00
#
_symmetry.space_group_name_H-M   'P 1'
#
loop_
_entity.id
_entity.type
_entity.pdbx_description
1 polymer ?
#
loop_
_entity_poly.entity_id
_entity_poly.type
_entity_poly.pdbx_seq_one_letter_code
_entity_poly.pdbx_strand_id
1 'polypeptide(L)' 'MDRNEAVFYDQYEAYMKAQEEQRAAASAYAAAAGGVSPVFTFSELGMDDSGDFHNFMDPPASG' A
#
# COMPACT_ATOMS: atom_id res chain seq x y z
N MET A 1 4.03 45.12 2.02
CA MET A 1 3.73 43.79 2.55
C MET A 1 2.94 43.98 3.81
N ASP A 2 1.67 43.62 3.77
CA ASP A 2 0.83 43.63 4.96
C ASP A 2 1.28 42.49 5.91
N ARG A 3 1.05 42.65 7.21
CA ARG A 3 1.49 41.64 8.19
C ARG A 3 0.74 40.31 7.99
N ASN A 4 -0.50 40.36 7.53
CA ASN A 4 -1.30 39.19 7.20
C ASN A 4 -0.79 38.49 5.93
N GLU A 5 -0.28 39.27 4.98
CA GLU A 5 0.30 38.79 3.72
C GLU A 5 1.62 38.05 3.97
N ALA A 6 2.49 38.57 4.84
CA ALA A 6 3.73 37.89 5.23
C ALA A 6 3.46 36.52 5.90
N VAL A 7 2.49 36.48 6.82
CA VAL A 7 2.11 35.24 7.52
C VAL A 7 1.55 34.20 6.55
N PHE A 8 0.83 34.62 5.52
CA PHE A 8 0.30 33.71 4.50
C PHE A 8 1.42 33.05 3.70
N TYR A 9 2.42 33.82 3.24
CA TYR A 9 3.55 33.27 2.50
C TYR A 9 4.41 32.34 3.35
N ASP A 10 4.70 32.70 4.60
CA ASP A 10 5.46 31.85 5.51
C ASP A 10 4.78 30.50 5.75
N GLN A 11 3.45 30.50 5.92
CA GLN A 11 2.67 29.27 6.12
C GLN A 11 2.59 28.44 4.83
N TYR A 12 2.41 29.09 3.68
CA TYR A 12 2.40 28.42 2.38
C TYR A 12 3.75 27.76 2.08
N GLU A 13 4.87 28.43 2.35
CA GLU A 13 6.21 27.87 2.19
C GLU A 13 6.44 26.67 3.11
N ALA A 14 6.02 26.78 4.38
CA ALA A 14 6.11 25.67 5.34
C ALA A 14 5.30 24.45 4.87
N TYR A 15 4.08 24.67 4.36
CA TYR A 15 3.23 23.63 3.79
C TYR A 15 3.87 22.96 2.57
N MET A 16 4.34 23.76 1.61
CA MET A 16 4.98 23.26 0.39
C MET A 16 6.23 22.43 0.70
N LYS A 17 7.03 22.88 1.67
CA LYS A 17 8.23 22.16 2.10
C LYS A 17 7.89 20.81 2.75
N ALA A 18 6.89 20.78 3.63
CA ALA A 18 6.45 19.54 4.28
C ALA A 18 5.85 18.55 3.27
N GLN A 19 5.07 19.04 2.30
CA GLN A 19 4.50 18.21 1.24
C GLN A 19 5.58 17.60 0.35
N GLU A 20 6.60 18.39 -0.04
CA GLU A 20 7.70 17.89 -0.86
C GLU A 20 8.54 16.86 -0.11
N GLU A 21 8.79 17.05 1.19
CA GLU A 21 9.48 16.07 2.04
C GLU A 21 8.69 14.77 2.17
N GLN A 22 7.37 14.85 2.37
CA GLN A 22 6.51 13.65 2.35
C GLN A 22 6.54 12.95 1.00
N ARG A 23 6.51 13.69 -0.11
CA ARG A 23 6.58 13.13 -1.46
C ARG A 23 7.92 12.42 -1.69
N ALA A 24 9.03 13.04 -1.26
CA ALA A 24 10.35 12.44 -1.33
C ALA A 24 10.45 11.17 -0.49
N ALA A 25 9.93 11.19 0.74
CA ALA A 25 9.88 10.03 1.62
C ALA A 25 9.02 8.89 1.03
N ALA A 26 7.85 9.20 0.49
CA ALA A 26 6.99 8.23 -0.18
C ALA A 26 7.63 7.64 -1.44
N SER A 27 8.33 8.47 -2.24
CA SER A 27 9.07 8.00 -3.41
C SER A 27 10.26 7.11 -3.03
N ALA A 28 10.99 7.44 -1.97
CA ALA A 28 12.08 6.61 -1.46
C ALA A 28 11.56 5.28 -0.90
N TYR A 29 10.42 5.31 -0.18
CA TYR A 29 9.73 4.11 0.29
C TYR A 29 9.25 3.24 -0.88
N ALA A 30 8.65 3.84 -1.90
CA ALA A 30 8.21 3.13 -3.09
C ALA A 30 9.38 2.52 -3.88
N ALA A 31 10.52 3.21 -3.96
CA ALA A 31 11.74 2.67 -4.55
C ALA A 31 12.31 1.47 -3.75
N ALA A 32 12.21 1.51 -2.42
CA ALA A 32 12.62 0.40 -1.56
C ALA A 32 11.64 -0.79 -1.63
N ALA A 33 10.33 -0.54 -1.66
CA ALA A 33 9.31 -1.57 -1.73
C ALA A 33 9.13 -2.18 -3.13
N GLY A 34 9.39 -1.41 -4.19
CA GLY A 34 9.28 -1.84 -5.59
C GLY A 34 10.44 -2.70 -6.08
N GLY A 35 11.53 -2.80 -5.32
CA GLY A 35 12.70 -3.60 -5.69
C GLY A 35 12.55 -5.11 -5.44
N VAL A 36 11.59 -5.53 -4.62
CA VAL A 36 11.48 -6.94 -4.19
C VAL A 36 10.04 -7.31 -3.82
N SER A 37 9.09 -7.17 -4.75
CA SER A 37 7.79 -7.84 -4.58
C SER A 37 7.93 -9.27 -5.12
N PRO A 38 7.94 -10.32 -4.26
CA PRO A 38 7.93 -11.69 -4.75
C PRO A 38 6.60 -11.93 -5.49
N VAL A 39 6.70 -12.19 -6.79
CA VAL A 39 5.56 -12.62 -7.59
C VAL A 39 5.37 -14.11 -7.34
N PHE A 40 4.41 -14.45 -6.48
CA PHE A 40 3.95 -15.84 -6.35
C PHE A 40 2.84 -16.08 -7.37
N THR A 41 2.93 -17.19 -8.11
CA THR A 41 1.83 -17.63 -8.97
C THR A 41 0.74 -18.29 -8.13
N PHE A 42 -0.52 -18.22 -8.58
CA PHE A 42 -1.65 -18.84 -7.88
C PHE A 42 -1.42 -20.35 -7.63
N SER A 43 -0.74 -21.03 -8.55
CA SER A 43 -0.36 -22.43 -8.44
C SER A 43 0.77 -22.67 -7.42
N GLU A 44 1.72 -21.75 -7.25
CA GLU A 44 2.77 -21.83 -6.23
C GLU A 44 2.21 -21.65 -4.80
N LEU A 45 1.10 -20.93 -4.67
CA LEU A 45 0.40 -20.75 -3.39
C LEU A 45 -0.51 -21.94 -3.03
N GLY A 46 -0.54 -23.01 -3.85
CA GLY A 46 -1.39 -24.17 -3.62
C GLY A 46 -2.90 -23.86 -3.69
N MET A 47 -3.28 -22.70 -4.23
CA MET A 47 -4.69 -22.28 -4.32
C MET A 47 -5.40 -22.87 -5.56
N ASP A 48 -4.65 -23.37 -6.54
CA ASP A 48 -5.18 -24.19 -7.66
C ASP A 48 -5.72 -25.55 -7.19
N ASP A 49 -5.26 -26.05 -6.03
CA ASP A 49 -5.69 -27.35 -5.49
C ASP A 49 -7.01 -27.25 -4.71
N SER A 50 -7.98 -26.57 -5.31
CA SER A 50 -9.31 -26.35 -4.76
C SER A 50 -10.12 -27.66 -4.59
N GLY A 51 -9.59 -28.79 -5.07
CA GLY A 51 -10.26 -30.10 -5.10
C GLY A 51 -10.11 -30.94 -3.83
N ASP A 52 -9.06 -30.71 -3.03
CA ASP A 52 -8.80 -31.45 -1.79
C ASP A 52 -9.24 -30.70 -0.51
N PHE A 53 -9.73 -29.45 -0.63
CA PHE A 53 -10.37 -28.77 0.49
C PHE A 53 -11.76 -29.34 0.72
N HIS A 54 -11.87 -30.31 1.63
CA HIS A 54 -13.15 -30.67 2.22
C HIS A 54 -13.76 -29.42 2.88
N ASN A 55 -14.84 -28.88 2.31
CA ASN A 55 -15.58 -27.81 2.95
C ASN A 55 -16.07 -28.35 4.30
N PHE A 56 -15.78 -27.65 5.39
CA PHE A 56 -16.31 -28.03 6.72
C PHE A 56 -17.85 -28.10 6.74
N MET A 57 -18.50 -27.42 5.79
CA MET A 57 -19.95 -27.40 5.59
C MET A 57 -20.46 -28.45 4.61
N ASP A 58 -19.59 -29.28 4.00
CA ASP A 58 -20.07 -30.39 3.19
C ASP A 58 -20.78 -31.39 4.13
N PRO A 59 -22.07 -31.68 3.90
CA PRO A 59 -22.74 -32.69 4.68
C PRO A 59 -22.04 -34.03 4.45
N PRO A 60 -21.89 -34.88 5.49
CA PRO A 60 -21.34 -36.21 5.30
C PRO A 60 -22.16 -36.91 4.21
N ALA A 61 -21.47 -37.53 3.25
CA ALA A 61 -22.11 -38.32 2.21
C ALA A 61 -23.03 -39.33 2.89
N SER A 62 -24.34 -39.15 2.72
CA SER A 62 -25.34 -40.01 3.34
C SER A 62 -25.18 -41.41 2.75
N GLY A 63 -24.60 -42.31 3.53
CA GLY A 63 -24.63 -43.75 3.29
C GLY A 63 -25.94 -44.37 3.73
#